data_AF-A0A430AGU4-F1
#
_entry.id   AF-A0A430AGU4-F1
#
_cell.length_a   1.000
_cell.length_b   1.000
_cell.length_c   1.000
_cell.angle_alpha   90.00
_cell.angle_beta   90.00
_cell.angle_gamma   90.00
#
_symmetry.space_group_name_H-M   'P 1'
#
loop_
_entity.id
_entity.type
_entity.pdbx_description
1 polymer ?
#
loop_
_entity_poly.entity_id
_entity_poly.type
_entity_poly.pdbx_seq_one_letter_code
_entity_poly.pdbx_strand_id
1 'polypeptide(L)'
;MLHFFQAFGCYLFFKIFSFYFSSRLGGGDIKILIFWCLLLNLHSVLWIIFWASFLAILACFYFSSWTFSLNHQVIPFVPFLTAGLFLVTLY
;
A
#
# COMPACT_ATOMS: atom_id res chain seq x y z
N MET A 1 18.29 -10.92 10.09
CA MET A 1 19.27 -10.21 9.24
C MET A 1 18.67 -9.86 7.87
N LEU A 2 18.25 -10.83 7.06
CA LEU A 2 17.78 -10.60 5.68
C LEU A 2 16.52 -9.72 5.59
N HIS A 3 15.50 -9.97 6.42
CA HIS A 3 14.29 -9.14 6.49
C HIS A 3 14.55 -7.70 6.96
N PHE A 4 15.57 -7.50 7.81
CA PHE A 4 15.93 -6.16 8.28
C PHE A 4 16.54 -5.33 7.15
N PHE A 5 17.41 -5.93 6.33
CA PHE A 5 17.93 -5.29 5.11
C PHE A 5 16.82 -5.02 4.09
N GLN A 6 15.84 -5.93 3.94
CA GLN A 6 14.69 -5.71 3.06
C GLN A 6 13.82 -4.54 3.54
N ALA A 7 13.50 -4.48 4.84
CA ALA A 7 12.71 -3.39 5.42
C ALA A 7 13.43 -2.04 5.28
N PHE A 8 14.74 -2.00 5.52
CA PHE A 8 15.55 -0.81 5.33
C PHE A 8 15.60 -0.38 3.85
N GLY A 9 15.76 -1.32 2.93
CA GLY A 9 15.70 -1.07 1.49
C GLY A 9 14.35 -0.51 1.05
N CYS A 10 13.24 -1.09 1.51
CA CYS A 10 11.89 -0.58 1.25
C CYS A 10 11.71 0.84 1.80
N TYR A 11 12.18 1.13 3.02
CA TYR A 11 12.10 2.47 3.59
C TYR A 11 12.85 3.51 2.75
N LEU A 12 14.09 3.20 2.35
CA LEU A 12 14.87 4.08 1.49
C LEU A 12 14.19 4.29 0.13
N PHE A 13 13.69 3.23 -0.48
CA PHE A 13 12.97 3.31 -1.75
C PHE A 13 11.77 4.25 -1.65
N PHE A 14 10.89 4.08 -0.66
CA PHE A 14 9.73 4.96 -0.48
C PHE A 14 10.11 6.39 -0.13
N LYS A 15 11.20 6.60 0.61
CA LYS A 15 11.69 7.95 0.93
C LYS A 15 12.21 8.68 -0.32
N ILE A 16 12.98 7.98 -1.17
CA ILE A 16 13.46 8.51 -2.46
C ILE A 16 12.26 8.78 -3.37
N PHE A 17 11.33 7.83 -3.45
CA PHE A 17 10.12 7.98 -4.27
C PHE A 17 9.28 9.19 -3.83
N SER A 18 9.06 9.37 -2.52
CA SER A 18 8.35 10.53 -1.97
C SER A 18 9.07 11.85 -2.27
N PHE A 19 10.41 11.85 -2.22
CA PHE A 19 11.21 13.03 -2.59
C PHE A 19 11.03 13.41 -4.07
N TYR A 20 11.09 12.44 -4.99
CA TYR A 20 10.97 12.69 -6.43
C TYR A 20 9.55 13.05 -6.87
N PHE A 21 8.53 12.38 -6.32
CA PHE A 21 7.15 12.51 -6.81
C PHE A 21 6.34 13.61 -6.10
N SER A 22 6.94 14.33 -5.14
CA SER A 22 6.25 15.32 -4.29
C SER A 22 4.89 14.82 -3.77
N SER A 23 4.81 13.50 -3.61
CA SER A 23 3.56 12.78 -3.41
C SER A 23 3.29 12.71 -1.92
N ARG A 24 2.08 13.09 -1.53
CA ARG A 24 1.54 12.85 -0.19
C ARG A 24 1.18 11.37 -0.03
N LEU A 25 2.14 10.48 -0.29
CA LEU A 25 2.00 9.10 0.16
C LEU A 25 1.77 9.12 1.67
N GLY A 26 0.71 8.46 2.12
CA GLY A 26 0.36 8.41 3.53
C GLY A 26 1.52 7.83 4.31
N GLY A 27 2.17 8.65 5.14
CA GLY A 27 3.29 8.18 5.97
C GLY A 27 2.91 7.03 6.89
N GLY A 28 1.61 6.88 7.22
CA GLY A 28 1.06 5.72 7.91
C GLY A 28 1.14 4.44 7.08
N ASP A 29 0.75 4.49 5.81
CA ASP A 29 0.74 3.34 4.90
C ASP A 29 2.15 2.80 4.70
N ILE A 30 3.13 3.69 4.53
CA ILE A 30 4.55 3.33 4.40
C ILE A 30 5.05 2.63 5.68
N LYS A 31 4.68 3.13 6.87
CA LYS A 31 5.09 2.51 8.15
C LYS A 31 4.54 1.10 8.29
N ILE A 32 3.27 0.88 7.92
CA ILE A 32 2.63 -0.44 7.93
C ILE A 32 3.37 -1.38 6.97
N LEU A 33 3.69 -0.90 5.76
CA LEU A 33 4.42 -1.67 4.76
C LEU A 33 5.83 -2.06 5.23
N ILE A 34 6.55 -1.17 5.89
CA ILE A 34 7.87 -1.46 6.47
C ILE A 34 7.75 -2.50 7.57
N PHE A 35 6.73 -2.38 8.43
CA PHE A 35 6.47 -3.37 9.48
C PHE A 35 6.18 -4.74 8.88
N TRP A 36 5.43 -4.81 7.78
CA TRP A 36 5.18 -6.05 7.07
C TRP A 36 6.41 -6.60 6.35
N CYS A 37 7.29 -5.77 5.80
CA CYS A 37 8.59 -6.22 5.29
C CYS A 37 9.50 -6.86 6.35
N LEU A 38 9.33 -6.52 7.64
CA LEU A 38 10.06 -7.17 8.73
C LEU A 38 9.52 -8.58 9.03
N LEU A 39 8.23 -8.80 8.78
CA LEU A 39 7.52 -10.05 9.11
C LEU A 39 7.38 -11.00 7.92
N LEU A 40 7.33 -10.47 6.71
CA LEU A 40 7.05 -11.19 5.47
C LEU A 40 8.23 -11.05 4.50
N ASN A 41 8.28 -11.94 3.51
CA ASN A 41 9.20 -11.81 2.39
C ASN A 41 8.80 -10.65 1.48
N LEU A 42 9.79 -10.00 0.87
CA LEU A 42 9.57 -8.90 -0.08
C LEU A 42 8.59 -9.27 -1.22
N HIS A 43 8.63 -10.52 -1.70
CA HIS A 43 7.68 -11.02 -2.70
C HIS A 43 6.23 -10.92 -2.21
N SER A 44 5.94 -11.38 -1.00
CA SER A 44 4.60 -11.29 -0.40
C SER A 44 4.15 -9.84 -0.24
N VAL A 45 5.06 -8.95 0.19
CA VAL A 45 4.75 -7.53 0.35
C VAL A 45 4.41 -6.86 -0.99
N LEU A 46 5.13 -7.19 -2.06
CA LEU A 46 4.80 -6.70 -3.41
C LEU A 46 3.40 -7.14 -3.85
N TRP A 47 3.03 -8.40 -3.57
CA TRP A 47 1.68 -8.90 -3.84
C TRP A 47 0.61 -8.18 -3.01
N ILE A 48 0.90 -7.86 -1.76
CA ILE A 48 -0.01 -7.08 -0.91
C ILE A 48 -0.26 -5.69 -1.53
N ILE A 49 0.79 -5.00 -1.98
CA ILE A 49 0.67 -3.69 -2.65
C ILE A 49 -0.17 -3.83 -3.92
N PHE A 50 0.08 -4.87 -4.72
CA PHE A 50 -0.65 -5.12 -5.94
C PHE A 50 -2.16 -5.31 -5.69
N TRP A 51 -2.53 -6.23 -4.79
CA TRP A 51 -3.93 -6.48 -4.45
C TRP A 51 -4.61 -5.27 -3.81
N ALA A 52 -3.93 -4.57 -2.91
CA ALA A 52 -4.44 -3.35 -2.28
C ALA A 52 -4.73 -2.26 -3.32
N SER A 53 -3.80 -2.03 -4.25
CA SER A 53 -3.96 -1.03 -5.31
C SER A 53 -5.08 -1.42 -6.28
N PHE A 54 -5.15 -2.70 -6.65
CA PHE A 54 -6.20 -3.22 -7.52
C PHE A 54 -7.60 -3.05 -6.91
N LEU A 55 -7.76 -3.40 -5.62
CA LEU A 55 -9.03 -3.22 -4.90
C LEU A 55 -9.38 -1.74 -4.72
N ALA A 56 -8.41 -0.88 -4.44
CA ALA A 56 -8.63 0.57 -4.32
C ALA A 56 -9.11 1.18 -5.66
N ILE A 57 -8.52 0.75 -6.78
CA ILE A 57 -8.93 1.18 -8.12
C ILE A 57 -10.35 0.67 -8.43
N LEU A 58 -10.64 -0.60 -8.16
CA LEU A 58 -11.99 -1.16 -8.32
C LEU A 58 -13.04 -0.40 -7.49
N ALA A 59 -12.71 -0.11 -6.23
CA ALA A 59 -13.57 0.68 -5.37
C ALA A 59 -13.78 2.09 -5.94
N CYS A 60 -12.73 2.73 -6.47
CA CYS A 60 -12.84 4.02 -7.13
C CYS A 60 -13.80 3.98 -8.33
N PHE A 61 -13.71 2.96 -9.19
CA PHE A 61 -14.67 2.79 -10.29
C PHE A 61 -16.10 2.56 -9.81
N TYR A 62 -16.28 1.73 -8.78
CA TYR A 62 -17.60 1.47 -8.21
C TYR A 62 -18.22 2.74 -7.62
N PHE A 63 -17.50 3.48 -6.78
CA PHE A 63 -17.98 4.71 -6.17
C PHE A 63 -18.13 5.85 -7.18
N SER A 64 -17.24 5.96 -8.17
CA SER A 64 -17.35 6.91 -9.28
C SER A 64 -18.66 6.71 -10.06
N SER A 65 -19.04 5.46 -10.33
CA SER A 65 -20.29 5.15 -11.05
C SER A 65 -21.56 5.44 -10.26
N TRP A 66 -21.49 5.48 -8.92
CA TRP A 66 -22.65 5.66 -8.04
C TRP A 66 -22.76 7.08 -7.44
N THR A 67 -21.66 7.82 -7.34
CA THR A 67 -21.62 9.14 -6.71
C THR A 67 -20.79 10.12 -7.55
N PHE A 68 -21.49 10.93 -8.35
CA PHE A 68 -20.92 11.97 -9.22
C PHE A 68 -20.24 13.16 -8.47
N SER A 69 -20.07 13.06 -7.14
CA SER A 69 -19.66 14.19 -6.29
C SER A 69 -18.75 13.77 -5.13
N LEU A 70 -17.74 12.93 -5.37
CA LEU A 70 -16.62 12.79 -4.43
C LEU A 70 -15.56 13.85 -4.76
N ASN A 71 -15.90 15.10 -4.48
CA ASN A 71 -14.96 16.21 -4.63
C ASN A 71 -13.85 16.04 -3.56
N HIS A 72 -12.65 15.64 -3.99
CA HIS A 72 -11.41 15.57 -3.20
C HIS A 72 -11.42 14.76 -1.89
N GLN A 73 -12.28 13.75 -1.73
CA GLN A 73 -12.15 12.85 -0.58
C GLN A 73 -10.97 11.88 -0.80
N VAL A 74 -9.99 11.94 0.10
CA VAL A 74 -8.87 11.00 0.13
C VAL A 74 -9.40 9.64 0.59
N ILE A 75 -9.37 8.66 -0.31
CA ILE A 75 -9.74 7.29 0.02
C ILE A 75 -8.67 6.72 0.97
N PRO A 76 -9.03 6.25 2.18
CA PRO A 76 -8.05 5.66 3.09
C PRO A 76 -7.51 4.36 2.50
N PHE A 77 -6.18 4.23 2.39
CA PHE A 77 -5.53 3.08 1.76
C PHE A 77 -5.38 1.86 2.69
N VAL A 78 -5.36 2.10 4.01
CA VAL A 78 -5.18 1.06 5.05
C VAL A 78 -6.14 -0.12 4.93
N PRO A 79 -7.47 0.05 4.71
CA PRO A 79 -8.39 -1.08 4.55
C PRO A 79 -8.01 -2.00 3.37
N PHE A 80 -7.55 -1.41 2.27
CA PHE A 80 -7.11 -2.16 1.10
C PHE A 80 -5.80 -2.91 1.35
N LEU A 81 -4.86 -2.29 2.08
CA LEU A 81 -3.65 -2.95 2.55
C LEU A 81 -3.98 -4.17 3.42
N THR A 82 -4.92 -4.04 4.36
CA THR A 82 -5.33 -5.15 5.22
C THR A 82 -6.01 -6.27 4.43
N ALA A 83 -6.84 -5.94 3.43
CA ALA A 83 -7.44 -6.93 2.54
C ALA A 83 -6.38 -7.65 1.69
N GLY A 84 -5.39 -6.92 1.16
CA GLY A 84 -4.26 -7.50 0.44
C GLY A 84 -3.44 -8.45 1.30
N LEU A 85 -3.18 -8.09 2.56
CA LEU A 85 -2.49 -8.98 3.52
C LEU A 85 -3.30 -10.26 3.77
N PHE A 86 -4.61 -10.15 3.94
CA PHE A 86 -5.48 -11.32 4.13
C PHE A 86 -5.45 -12.24 2.89
N LEU A 87 -5.52 -11.69 1.69
CA LEU A 87 -5.45 -12.46 0.44
C LEU A 87 -4.11 -13.19 0.27
N VAL A 88 -3.00 -12.52 0.59
CA VAL A 88 -1.65 -13.09 0.44
C VAL A 88 -1.30 -14.09 1.55
N THR A 89 -1.98 -14.06 2.69
CA THR A 89 -1.75 -15.02 3.78
C THR A 89 -2.63 -16.26 3.68
N LEU A 90 -3.73 -16.19 2.94
CA LEU A 90 -4.59 -17.34 2.65
C LEU A 90 -4.06 -18.26 1.54
N TYR A 91 -3.16 -17.76 0.70
CA TYR A 91 -2.51 -18.48 -0.40
C TYR A 91 -1.03 -18.72 -0.10
#